data_AF-A0A3C0PFG7-F1
#
_entry.id   AF-A0A3C0PFG7-F1
#
_cell.length_a   1.000
_cell.length_b   1.000
_cell.length_c   1.000
_cell.angle_alpha   90.00
_cell.angle_beta   90.00
_cell.angle_gamma   90.00
#
_symmetry.space_group_name_H-M   'P 1'
#
loop_
_entity.id
_entity.type
_entity.pdbx_description
1 polymer ?
#
loop_
_entity_poly.entity_id
_entity_poly.type
_entity_poly.pdbx_seq_one_letter_code
_entity_poly.pdbx_strand_id
1 'polypeptide(L)' 'MIKLGALWKNKNGKDMFTGNIEIDGKSTRLVVFTNGYKTEDKHPDYIIYLKEPKTGEAPSAAPSGDNPFVDESKIPF' A
#
# COMPACT_ATOMS: atom_id res chain seq x y z
N MET A 1 -4.85 -19.48 12.72
CA MET A 1 -5.23 -18.20 12.07
C MET A 1 -4.46 -18.10 10.77
N ILE A 2 -5.09 -17.68 9.68
CA ILE A 2 -4.43 -17.51 8.36
C ILE A 2 -4.17 -16.01 8.16
N LYS A 3 -2.95 -15.64 7.75
CA LYS A 3 -2.59 -14.25 7.46
C LYS A 3 -3.01 -13.91 6.03
N LEU A 4 -3.87 -12.91 5.87
CA LEU A 4 -4.32 -12.43 4.56
C LEU A 4 -3.44 -11.32 3.99
N GLY A 5 -2.71 -10.58 4.82
CA GLY A 5 -1.85 -9.48 4.34
C GLY A 5 -1.42 -8.52 5.45
N ALA A 6 -1.06 -7.30 5.05
CA ALA A 6 -0.68 -6.22 5.95
C ALA A 6 -1.08 -4.86 5.38
N LEU A 7 -1.40 -3.92 6.27
CA LEU A 7 -1.85 -2.58 5.91
C LEU A 7 -0.96 -1.53 6.60
N TRP A 8 -0.63 -0.47 5.89
CA TRP A 8 0.01 0.73 6.42
C TRP A 8 -1.05 1.70 6.94
N LYS A 9 -0.84 2.23 8.15
CA LYS A 9 -1.63 3.33 8.71
C LYS A 9 -1.15 4.66 8.10
N ASN A 10 -2.06 5.43 7.51
CA ASN A 10 -1.75 6.77 7.05
C ASN A 10 -1.54 7.71 8.26
N LYS A 11 -0.51 8.54 8.21
CA LYS A 11 -0.16 9.50 9.28
C LYS A 11 -0.70 10.92 9.01
N ASN A 12 -1.19 11.20 7.81
CA ASN A 12 -1.60 12.55 7.38
C ASN A 12 -3.04 12.93 7.80
N GLY A 13 -3.46 12.55 9.01
CA GLY A 13 -4.68 13.07 9.65
C GLY A 13 -6.00 12.38 9.30
N LYS A 14 -6.06 11.47 8.32
CA LYS A 14 -7.22 10.58 8.12
C LYS A 14 -6.88 9.17 8.58
N ASP A 15 -7.72 8.57 9.43
CA ASP A 15 -7.66 7.16 9.80
C ASP A 15 -8.01 6.28 8.60
N MET A 16 -7.01 6.15 7.73
CA MET A 16 -7.05 5.36 6.52
C MET A 16 -5.91 4.35 6.57
N PHE A 17 -6.23 3.11 6.24
CA PHE A 17 -5.22 2.08 6.04
C PHE A 17 -5.16 1.70 4.57
N THR A 18 -3.97 1.40 4.07
CA THR A 18 -3.78 0.95 2.69
C THR A 18 -2.81 -0.21 2.66
N GLY A 19 -2.98 -1.14 1.75
CA GLY A 19 -2.02 -2.22 1.58
C GLY A 19 -2.49 -3.26 0.61
N ASN A 20 -1.82 -4.41 0.65
CA ASN A 20 -2.10 -5.53 -0.22
C ASN A 20 -2.50 -6.74 0.62
N ILE A 21 -3.49 -7.47 0.14
CA ILE A 21 -3.89 -8.77 0.66
C ILE A 21 -3.80 -9.82 -0.44
N GLU A 22 -3.65 -11.07 -0.05
CA GLU A 22 -3.72 -12.21 -0.95
C GLU A 22 -5.12 -12.83 -0.85
N ILE A 23 -5.86 -12.77 -1.95
CA ILE A 23 -7.15 -13.45 -2.12
C ILE A 23 -6.98 -14.39 -3.31
N ASP A 24 -7.22 -15.69 -3.11
CA ASP A 24 -7.14 -16.72 -4.15
C ASP A 24 -5.80 -16.71 -4.92
N GLY A 25 -4.69 -16.47 -4.20
CA GLY A 25 -3.34 -16.39 -4.78
C GLY A 25 -3.05 -15.10 -5.58
N LYS A 26 -3.95 -14.12 -5.56
CA LYS A 26 -3.79 -12.82 -6.23
C LYS A 26 -3.53 -11.71 -5.23
N SER A 27 -2.43 -10.99 -5.42
CA SER A 27 -2.13 -9.78 -4.66
C SER A 27 -3.07 -8.66 -5.08
N THR A 28 -3.90 -8.23 -4.13
CA THR A 28 -4.98 -7.29 -4.35
C THR A 28 -4.81 -6.09 -3.45
N ARG A 29 -4.81 -4.89 -4.03
CA ARG A 29 -4.67 -3.64 -3.29
C ARG A 29 -6.01 -3.19 -2.72
N LEU A 30 -6.01 -2.78 -1.47
CA LEU A 30 -7.20 -2.30 -0.78
C LEU A 30 -6.95 -1.03 0.01
N VAL A 31 -8.04 -0.36 0.34
CA VAL A 31 -8.07 0.81 1.22
C VAL A 31 -9.14 0.58 2.29
N VAL A 32 -8.82 0.91 3.53
CA VAL A 32 -9.72 0.79 4.68
C VAL A 32 -9.94 2.16 5.28
N PHE A 33 -11.18 2.48 5.62
CA PHE A 33 -11.57 3.69 6.35
C PHE A 33 -12.36 3.32 7.60
N THR A 34 -12.36 4.19 8.60
CA THR A 34 -13.32 4.09 9.72
C THR A 34 -14.75 4.19 9.22
N ASN A 35 -15.65 3.36 9.74
CA ASN A 35 -17.06 3.38 9.42
C ASN A 35 -17.76 4.57 10.09
N GLY A 36 -17.90 5.68 9.35
CA GLY A 36 -18.63 6.86 9.81
C GLY A 36 -20.14 6.65 10.00
N TYR A 37 -20.70 5.53 9.54
CA TYR A 37 -22.12 5.18 9.71
C TYR A 37 -22.38 4.30 10.95
N LYS A 38 -21.35 4.04 11.77
CA LYS A 38 -21.51 3.26 13.00
C LYS A 38 -22.33 4.05 14.03
N THR A 39 -23.55 3.59 14.32
CA THR A 39 -24.45 4.14 15.35
C THR A 39 -24.61 3.27 16.59
N GLU A 40 -24.26 1.99 16.51
CA GLU A 40 -24.38 0.96 17.54
C GLU A 40 -23.11 0.09 17.58
N ASP A 41 -22.81 -0.52 18.73
CA ASP A 41 -21.63 -1.36 18.91
C ASP A 41 -21.62 -2.62 18.03
N LYS A 42 -22.79 -3.06 17.55
CA LYS A 42 -22.92 -4.22 16.66
C LYS A 42 -22.49 -3.93 15.22
N HIS A 43 -22.33 -2.66 14.85
CA HIS A 43 -21.92 -2.29 13.50
C HIS A 43 -20.39 -2.39 13.34
N PRO A 44 -19.92 -2.71 12.12
CA PRO A 44 -18.49 -2.82 11.85
C PRO A 44 -17.77 -1.49 12.04
N ASP A 45 -16.54 -1.53 12.55
CA ASP A 45 -15.70 -0.34 12.77
C ASP A 45 -15.06 0.22 11.51
N TYR A 46 -14.89 -0.61 10.47
CA TYR A 46 -14.15 -0.27 9.26
C TYR A 46 -14.90 -0.65 7.99
N ILE A 47 -14.72 0.15 6.95
CA ILE A 47 -15.19 -0.10 5.59
C ILE A 47 -13.97 -0.37 4.71
N ILE A 48 -14.02 -1.47 3.95
CA ILE A 48 -12.93 -1.91 3.07
C ILE A 48 -13.36 -1.72 1.62
N TYR A 49 -12.51 -1.05 0.84
CA TYR A 49 -12.69 -0.85 -0.59
C TYR A 49 -11.60 -1.59 -1.37
N LEU A 50 -12.04 -2.33 -2.39
CA LEU A 50 -11.16 -2.89 -3.39
C LEU A 50 -10.65 -1.76 -4.31
N LYS A 51 -9.34 -1.62 -4.45
CA LYS A 51 -8.79 -0.70 -5.44
C LYS A 51 -8.74 -1.42 -6.78
N GLU A 52 -9.60 -1.03 -7.71
CA GLU A 52 -9.53 -1.55 -9.08
C GLU A 52 -8.14 -1.22 -9.66
N PRO A 53 -7.49 -2.18 -10.35
CA PRO A 53 -6.25 -1.91 -11.04
C PRO A 53 -6.54 -0.84 -12.10
N LYS A 54 -5.88 0.32 -11.99
CA LYS A 54 -5.89 1.29 -13.08
C LYS A 54 -5.27 0.60 -14.30
N THR A 55 -6.06 0.36 -15.33
CA THR A 55 -5.59 -0.08 -16.65
C THR A 55 -4.53 0.93 -17.12
N GLY A 56 -3.25 0.60 -16.91
CA GLY A 56 -2.11 1.44 -17.32
C GLY A 56 -1.00 1.65 -16.29
N GLU A 57 -1.14 1.23 -15.03
CA GLU A 57 -0.03 1.37 -14.05
C GLU A 57 0.85 0.11 -14.09
N ALA A 58 1.93 0.17 -14.88
CA ALA A 58 2.98 -0.84 -14.85
C ALA A 58 3.47 -1.03 -13.41
N PRO A 59 3.76 -2.28 -12.96
CA PRO A 59 4.30 -2.50 -11.62
C PRO A 59 5.58 -1.68 -11.46
N SER A 60 5.54 -0.70 -10.57
CA SER A 60 6.74 0.05 -10.17
C SER A 60 7.67 -0.94 -9.48
N ALA A 61 8.57 -1.53 -10.27
CA ALA A 61 9.73 -2.20 -9.76
C ALA A 61 10.48 -1.21 -8.87
N ALA A 62 10.86 -1.67 -7.67
CA ALA A 62 11.79 -0.96 -6.82
C ALA A 62 13.01 -0.51 -7.65
N PRO A 63 13.59 0.68 -7.43
CA PRO A 63 14.83 1.03 -8.08
C PRO A 63 15.93 0.11 -7.55
N SER A 64 16.20 -0.98 -8.27
CA SER A 64 17.48 -1.68 -8.22
C SER A 64 18.51 -0.77 -8.90
N GLY A 65 18.89 0.30 -8.20
CA GLY A 65 20.05 1.11 -8.52
C GLY A 65 21.27 0.42 -7.92
N ASP A 66 21.73 -0.62 -8.60
CA ASP A 66 23.12 -1.05 -8.54
C ASP A 66 23.93 0.17 -9.03
N ASN A 67 24.68 0.83 -8.14
CA ASN A 67 25.55 1.96 -8.49
C ASN A 67 26.97 1.42 -8.71
N PRO A 68 27.37 1.01 -9.93
CA PRO A 68 28.77 0.82 -10.21
C PRO A 68 29.40 2.19 -10.52
N PHE A 69 30.27 2.61 -9.61
CA PHE A 69 31.45 3.41 -9.94
C PHE A 69 31.23 4.90 -10.28
N VAL A 70 31.28 5.74 -9.26
CA VAL A 70 31.72 7.14 -9.43
C VAL A 70 33.24 7.10 -9.54
N ASP A 71 33.78 7.21 -10.76
CA ASP A 71 35.22 7.38 -11.01
C ASP A 71 35.67 8.76 -10.49
N GLU A 72 36.21 8.79 -9.27
CA GLU A 72 36.65 10.01 -8.58
C GLU A 72 37.75 10.78 -9.32
N SER A 73 38.37 10.21 -10.36
CA SER A 73 39.36 10.89 -11.20
C SER A 73 38.80 11.94 -12.16
N LYS A 74 37.47 12.15 -12.22
CA LYS A 74 36.83 13.12 -13.13
C LYS A 74 36.26 14.38 -12.47
N ILE A 75 36.52 14.64 -11.19
CA ILE A 75 36.06 15.85 -10.52
C ILE A 75 37.17 16.92 -10.61
N PRO A 76 37.05 17.97 -11.44
CA PRO A 76 38.00 19.09 -11.41
C PRO A 76 37.80 19.89 -10.12
N PHE A 77 38.92 20.25 -9.46
CA PHE A 77 38.98 21.15 -8.30
C PHE A 77 38.44 22.54 -8.60
#